data_AF-A0A658NLC6-F1
#
_entry.id   AF-A0A658NLC6-F1
#
_cell.length_a   1.000
_cell.length_b   1.000
_cell.length_c   1.000
_cell.angle_alpha   90.00
_cell.angle_beta   90.00
_cell.angle_gamma   90.00
#
_symmetry.space_group_name_H-M   'P 1'
#
loop_
_entity.id
_entity.type
_entity.pdbx_description
1 polymer ?
#
loop_
_entity_poly.entity_id
_entity_poly.type
_entity_poly.pdbx_seq_one_letter_code
_entity_poly.pdbx_strand_id
1 'polypeptide(L)'
;LMRIMAGLDAPTGGRVRVDGRDVTGMPVRERNVAMVYQQFINYPSMSGADNIASPLKLRGEKNVAARVRELAERLHIDMFLDRLPAE
;
A
#
# COMPACT_ATOMS: atom_id res chain seq x y z
N LEU A 1 -11.42 12.74 3.24
CA LEU A 1 -11.29 12.07 4.57
C LEU A 1 -10.19 11.01 4.60
N MET A 2 -10.19 9.98 3.73
CA MET A 2 -9.14 8.93 3.74
C MET A 2 -7.71 9.48 3.70
N ARG A 3 -7.45 10.51 2.88
CA ARG A 3 -6.14 11.18 2.81
C ARG A 3 -5.73 11.85 4.13
N ILE A 4 -6.66 12.48 4.84
CA ILE A 4 -6.42 13.06 6.16
C ILE A 4 -6.13 11.97 7.20
N MET A 5 -6.89 10.87 7.17
CA MET A 5 -6.65 9.71 8.05
C MET A 5 -5.28 9.07 7.78
N ALA A 6 -4.89 8.97 6.51
CA ALA A 6 -3.56 8.49 6.10
C ALA A 6 -2.42 9.47 6.37
N GLY A 7 -2.71 10.74 6.69
CA GLY A 7 -1.69 11.77 6.93
C GLY A 7 -1.09 12.37 5.66
N LEU A 8 -1.79 12.24 4.54
CA LEU A 8 -1.45 12.84 3.25
C LEU A 8 -1.92 14.31 3.16
N ASP A 9 -3.01 14.65 3.84
CA ASP A 9 -3.52 16.02 3.93
C ASP A 9 -3.68 16.42 5.41
N ALA A 10 -3.47 17.70 5.72
CA ALA A 10 -3.72 18.24 7.05
C ALA A 10 -5.22 18.56 7.25
N PRO A 11 -5.83 18.21 8.39
CA PRO A 11 -7.17 18.68 8.70
C PRO A 11 -7.14 20.20 8.92
N THR A 12 -8.14 20.91 8.40
CA THR A 12 -8.34 22.35 8.69
C THR A 12 -8.68 22.63 10.15
N GLY A 13 -9.22 21.65 10.87
CA GLY A 13 -9.49 21.73 12.30
C GLY A 13 -9.85 20.36 12.88
N GLY A 14 -9.82 20.25 14.21
CA GLY A 14 -10.07 19.00 14.93
C GLY A 14 -8.84 18.12 15.11
N ARG A 15 -9.06 16.84 15.45
CA ARG A 15 -8.00 15.86 15.72
C ARG A 15 -8.26 14.52 15.05
N VAL A 16 -7.21 13.84 14.62
CA VAL A 16 -7.24 12.46 14.13
C VAL A 16 -6.74 11.55 15.25
N ARG A 17 -7.57 10.60 15.68
CA ARG A 17 -7.20 9.63 16.72
C ARG A 17 -7.25 8.21 16.19
N VAL A 18 -6.24 7.41 16.52
CA VAL A 18 -6.14 5.97 16.23
C VAL A 18 -5.84 5.27 17.56
N ASP A 19 -6.66 4.30 17.94
CA ASP A 19 -6.53 3.56 19.21
C ASP A 19 -6.35 4.48 20.44
N GLY A 20 -7.09 5.60 20.45
CA GLY A 20 -7.05 6.60 21.52
C GLY A 20 -5.85 7.57 21.46
N ARG A 21 -4.83 7.31 20.65
CA ARG A 21 -3.67 8.20 20.45
C ARG A 21 -3.97 9.28 19.42
N ASP A 22 -3.59 10.53 19.72
CA ASP A 22 -3.63 11.62 18.75
C ASP A 22 -2.48 11.45 17.75
N VAL A 23 -2.83 11.37 16.47
CA VAL A 23 -1.88 11.27 15.35
C VAL A 23 -1.96 12.50 14.43
N THR A 24 -2.63 13.57 14.87
CA THR A 24 -2.68 14.85 14.15
C THR A 24 -1.26 15.36 13.90
N GLY A 25 -0.93 15.68 12.65
CA GLY A 25 0.43 16.12 12.26
C GLY A 25 1.48 15.01 12.13
N MET A 26 1.20 13.76 12.53
CA MET A 26 2.12 12.65 12.32
C MET A 26 2.35 12.41 10.82
N PRO A 27 3.61 12.38 10.33
CA PRO A 27 3.92 12.13 8.93
C PRO A 27 3.39 10.78 8.45
N VAL A 28 2.95 10.70 7.19
CA VAL A 28 2.40 9.46 6.59
C VAL A 28 3.32 8.24 6.79
N ARG A 29 4.65 8.41 6.69
CA ARG A 29 5.62 7.30 6.84
C ARG A 29 5.62 6.68 8.25
N GLU A 30 5.23 7.45 9.25
CA GLU A 30 5.17 7.04 10.66
C GLU A 30 3.78 6.53 11.04
N ARG A 31 2.78 6.78 10.17
CA ARG A 31 1.46 6.19 10.30
C ARG A 31 1.51 4.78 9.73
N ASN A 32 1.31 3.80 10.59
CA ASN A 32 1.24 2.39 10.21
C ASN A 32 -0.07 2.06 9.46
N VAL A 33 -0.29 2.69 8.31
CA VAL A 33 -1.52 2.59 7.52
C VAL A 33 -1.18 2.33 6.05
N ALA A 34 -1.99 1.51 5.39
CA ALA A 34 -1.96 1.30 3.95
C ALA A 34 -3.26 1.85 3.34
N MET A 35 -3.15 2.48 2.18
CA MET A 35 -4.30 3.04 1.46
C MET A 35 -4.41 2.40 0.08
N VAL A 36 -5.59 1.86 -0.23
CA VAL A 36 -5.95 1.41 -1.58
C VAL A 36 -6.77 2.51 -2.23
N TYR A 37 -6.36 2.94 -3.41
CA TYR A 37 -7.05 3.99 -4.17
C TYR A 37 -8.13 3.39 -5.06
N GLN A 38 -9.17 4.19 -5.36
CA GLN A 38 -10.22 3.79 -6.31
C GLN A 38 -9.72 3.79 -7.75
N GLN A 39 -8.77 4.68 -8.07
CA GLN A 39 -8.09 4.69 -9.36
C GLN A 39 -6.89 3.74 -9.29
N PHE A 40 -6.58 3.09 -10.41
CA PHE A 40 -5.39 2.25 -10.52
C PHE A 40 -4.12 3.12 -10.40
N ILE A 41 -3.37 2.92 -9.30
CA ILE A 41 -2.07 3.56 -9.07
C ILE A 41 -1.01 2.46 -8.94
N ASN A 42 -0.86 1.66 -9.99
CA ASN A 42 0.24 0.71 -10.10
C ASN A 42 1.45 1.42 -10.73
N TYR A 43 2.65 0.94 -10.42
CA TYR A 43 3.85 1.32 -11.14
C TYR A 43 3.76 0.74 -12.57
N PRO A 44 3.62 1.58 -13.61
CA PRO A 44 3.30 1.12 -14.97
C PRO A 44 4.45 0.36 -15.62
N SER A 45 5.69 0.58 -15.16
CA SER A 45 6.90 -0.09 -15.64
C SER A 45 7.24 -1.37 -14.86
N MET A 46 6.35 -1.83 -13.96
CA MET A 46 6.55 -3.01 -13.14
C MET A 46 5.48 -4.05 -13.43
N SER A 47 5.85 -5.33 -13.43
CA SER A 47 4.90 -6.45 -13.51
C SER A 47 3.94 -6.47 -12.30
N GLY A 48 2.87 -7.26 -12.37
CA GLY A 48 2.00 -7.52 -11.22
C GLY A 48 2.79 -8.04 -10.01
N ALA A 49 3.73 -8.96 -10.25
CA ALA A 49 4.63 -9.48 -9.22
C ALA A 49 5.52 -8.40 -8.61
N ASP A 50 6.09 -7.52 -9.43
CA ASP A 50 6.96 -6.44 -8.96
C ASP A 50 6.21 -5.35 -8.19
N ASN A 51 4.98 -5.04 -8.61
CA ASN A 51 4.09 -4.11 -7.90
C ASN A 51 3.79 -4.62 -6.48
N ILE A 52 3.46 -5.90 -6.32
CA ILE A 52 3.21 -6.52 -5.00
C ILE A 52 4.51 -6.64 -4.19
N ALA A 53 5.64 -6.97 -4.85
CA ALA A 53 6.94 -7.16 -4.20
C ALA A 53 7.56 -5.86 -3.69
N SER A 54 7.35 -4.73 -4.37
CA SER A 54 8.00 -3.45 -4.09
C SER A 54 7.98 -3.04 -2.60
N PRO A 55 6.81 -2.97 -1.92
CA PRO A 55 6.77 -2.61 -0.50
C PRO A 55 7.41 -3.66 0.42
N LEU A 56 7.41 -4.95 0.05
CA LEU A 56 8.07 -6.02 0.81
C LEU A 56 9.60 -5.90 0.75
N LYS A 57 10.14 -5.62 -0.46
CA LYS A 57 11.57 -5.38 -0.68
C LYS A 57 12.06 -4.16 0.09
N LEU A 58 11.30 -3.06 0.07
CA LEU A 58 11.64 -1.83 0.80
C LEU A 58 11.71 -2.04 2.32
N ARG A 59 10.91 -2.95 2.87
CA ARG A 59 10.96 -3.33 4.30
C ARG A 59 12.06 -4.34 4.62
N GLY A 60 12.81 -4.82 3.62
CA GLY A 60 13.86 -5.83 3.80
C GLY A 60 13.33 -7.21 4.18
N GLU A 61 12.10 -7.54 3.78
CA GLU A 61 11.53 -8.86 4.07
C GLU A 61 12.26 -9.98 3.32
N LYS A 62 12.34 -11.16 3.96
CA LYS A 62 12.90 -12.38 3.34
C LYS A 62 11.81 -13.14 2.60
N ASN A 63 12.20 -13.99 1.65
CA ASN A 63 11.28 -14.86 0.89
C ASN A 63 10.15 -14.10 0.14
N VAL A 64 10.44 -12.88 -0.34
CA VAL A 64 9.46 -12.01 -1.02
C VAL A 64 8.73 -12.74 -2.15
N ALA A 65 9.43 -13.50 -2.99
CA ALA A 65 8.82 -14.21 -4.11
C ALA A 65 7.74 -15.21 -3.68
N ALA A 66 7.97 -15.97 -2.60
CA ALA A 66 6.98 -16.90 -2.07
C ALA A 66 5.76 -16.15 -1.51
N ARG A 67 6.00 -15.04 -0.79
CA ARG A 67 4.93 -14.20 -0.23
C ARG A 67 4.06 -13.56 -1.30
N VAL A 68 4.66 -13.11 -2.40
CA VAL A 68 3.92 -12.55 -3.55
C VAL A 68 2.98 -13.60 -4.15
N ARG A 69 3.47 -14.82 -4.40
CA ARG A 69 2.62 -15.90 -4.94
C ARG A 69 1.47 -16.25 -4.00
N GLU A 70 1.75 -16.42 -2.71
CA GLU A 70 0.73 -16.72 -1.69
C GLU A 70 -0.37 -15.63 -1.67
N LEU A 71 0.01 -14.35 -1.73
CA LEU A 71 -0.95 -13.24 -1.74
C LEU A 71 -1.76 -13.20 -3.06
N ALA A 72 -1.11 -13.46 -4.19
CA ALA A 72 -1.76 -13.47 -5.49
C ALA A 72 -2.77 -14.61 -5.63
N GLU A 73 -2.44 -15.81 -5.16
CA GLU A 73 -3.34 -16.96 -5.11
C GLU A 73 -4.57 -16.68 -4.23
N ARG A 74 -4.35 -16.10 -3.04
CA ARG A 74 -5.44 -15.74 -2.12
C ARG A 74 -6.39 -14.68 -2.68
N LEU A 75 -5.90 -13.84 -3.58
CA LEU A 75 -6.69 -12.81 -4.25
C LEU A 75 -7.18 -13.25 -5.64
N HIS A 76 -6.84 -14.47 -6.08
CA HIS A 76 -7.15 -15.02 -7.39
C HIS A 76 -6.65 -14.13 -8.55
N ILE A 77 -5.43 -13.61 -8.42
CA ILE A 77 -4.77 -12.75 -9.42
C ILE A 77 -3.41 -13.30 -9.89
N ASP A 78 -3.10 -14.55 -9.58
CA ASP A 78 -1.85 -15.22 -9.95
C ASP A 78 -1.58 -15.18 -11.47
N MET A 79 -2.63 -15.26 -12.29
CA MET A 79 -2.56 -15.15 -13.75
C MET A 79 -2.09 -13.78 -14.28
N PHE A 80 -2.05 -12.76 -13.44
CA PHE A 80 -1.61 -11.40 -13.79
C PHE A 80 -0.20 -11.07 -13.29
N LEU A 81 0.49 -12.01 -12.63
CA LEU A 81 1.78 -11.75 -12.01
C LEU A 81 2.86 -11.32 -13.01
N ASP A 82 2.86 -11.90 -14.21
CA ASP A 82 3.87 -11.62 -15.23
C ASP A 82 3.48 -10.48 -16.18
N ARG A 83 2.28 -9.90 -16.02
CA ARG A 83 1.76 -8.85 -16.91
C ARG A 83 2.07 -7.46 -16.41
N LEU A 84 2.20 -6.52 -17.35
CA LEU A 84 2.21 -5.10 -17.01
C LEU A 84 0.77 -4.62 -16.74
N PRO A 85 0.56 -3.57 -15.90
CA PRO A 85 -0.77 -3.07 -15.58
C PRO A 85 -1.62 -2.59 -16.78
N ALA A 86 -0.98 -2.31 -17.92
CA ALA A 86 -1.63 -1.82 -19.14
C ALA A 86 -1.97 -2.92 -20.15
N GLU A 87 -1.57 -4.18 -19.89
CA GLU A 87 -1.87 -5.36 -20.71
C GLU A 87 -3.17 -6.04 -20.26
#